data_AF-A0A7J6RIF1-F1
#
_entry.id   AF-A0A7J6RIF1-F1
#
_cell.length_a   1.000
_cell.length_b   1.000
_cell.length_c   1.000
_cell.angle_alpha   90.00
_cell.angle_beta   90.00
_cell.angle_gamma   90.00
#
_symmetry.space_group_name_H-M   'P 1'
#
loop_
_entity.id
_entity.type
_entity.pdbx_description
1 polymer ?
#
loop_
_entity_poly.entity_id
_entity_poly.type
_entity_poly.pdbx_seq_one_letter_code
_entity_poly.pdbx_strand_id
1 'polypeptide(L)'
;MAHKLWVQVGDRGATNYDRRSLTTEGGAVNVGIIDLWMFLLYRRFSESMEEPQETAMATWVFRNGTSRQFATATSTLSTVLQPLNNGAGHFVGAIRHQGQLFYVDSLNLPINETVRRSLNELFGPNRMYIRLGVQRQGADGNLCGLHVLAHMTELMLSESTPSQVAATNFDEGMMREHVFRCLRDHEARRFPKLDIDSRLVLPEHFPNSVEVV
;
A
#
# COMPACT_ATOMS: atom_id res chain seq x y z
N MET A 1 1.05 -21.04 -21.97
CA MET A 1 1.49 -19.85 -22.74
C MET A 1 2.36 -19.01 -21.84
N ALA A 2 3.57 -18.63 -22.26
CA ALA A 2 4.42 -17.74 -21.46
C ALA A 2 3.82 -16.32 -21.47
N HIS A 3 3.57 -15.74 -20.29
CA HIS A 3 3.11 -14.36 -20.20
C HIS A 3 4.27 -13.42 -20.58
N LYS A 4 4.14 -12.73 -21.73
CA LYS A 4 5.15 -11.77 -22.19
C LYS A 4 5.33 -10.64 -21.17
N LEU A 5 6.58 -10.35 -20.82
CA LEU A 5 6.97 -9.24 -19.93
C LEU A 5 6.44 -7.91 -20.47
N TRP A 6 5.88 -7.08 -19.60
CA TRP A 6 5.42 -5.72 -19.93
C TRP A 6 6.43 -4.67 -19.48
N VAL A 7 6.87 -4.74 -18.23
CA VAL A 7 7.78 -3.76 -17.62
C VAL A 7 8.68 -4.43 -16.60
N GLN A 8 9.89 -3.88 -16.40
CA GLN A 8 10.88 -4.41 -15.46
C GLN A 8 11.62 -3.27 -14.77
N VAL A 9 11.61 -3.29 -13.44
CA VAL A 9 12.31 -2.34 -12.57
C VAL A 9 13.32 -3.14 -11.74
N GLY A 10 14.61 -2.99 -12.04
CA GLY A 10 15.65 -3.82 -11.41
C GLY A 10 15.48 -5.31 -11.74
N ASP A 11 15.44 -6.16 -10.72
CA ASP A 11 15.22 -7.60 -10.85
C ASP A 11 13.74 -8.00 -10.82
N ARG A 12 12.83 -7.04 -10.67
CA ARG A 12 11.38 -7.28 -10.61
C ARG A 12 10.70 -6.91 -11.91
N GLY A 13 9.77 -7.76 -12.36
CA GLY A 13 9.05 -7.56 -13.61
C GLY A 13 7.55 -7.82 -13.47
N ALA A 14 6.77 -7.07 -14.23
CA ALA A 14 5.34 -7.30 -14.40
C ALA A 14 5.05 -7.75 -15.85
N THR A 15 4.16 -8.71 -15.99
CA THR A 15 3.78 -9.29 -17.29
C THR A 15 2.60 -8.54 -17.90
N ASN A 16 2.25 -8.88 -19.15
CA ASN A 16 1.00 -8.40 -19.75
C ASN A 16 -0.27 -8.90 -19.02
N TYR A 17 -0.18 -9.95 -18.21
CA TYR A 17 -1.29 -10.35 -17.33
C TYR A 17 -1.48 -9.33 -16.19
N ASP A 18 -0.39 -8.89 -15.58
CA ASP A 18 -0.40 -7.85 -14.55
C ASP A 18 -0.84 -6.51 -15.12
N ARG A 19 -0.36 -6.14 -16.30
CA ARG A 19 -0.81 -4.95 -17.04
C ARG A 19 -2.34 -4.93 -17.17
N ARG A 20 -2.94 -6.05 -17.59
CA ARG A 20 -4.40 -6.14 -17.75
C ARG A 20 -5.13 -5.92 -16.43
N SER A 21 -4.65 -6.51 -15.34
CA SER A 21 -5.25 -6.30 -14.00
C SER A 21 -5.28 -4.83 -13.60
N LEU A 22 -4.26 -4.07 -14.00
CA LEU A 22 -4.18 -2.64 -13.73
C LEU A 22 -5.12 -1.81 -14.61
N THR A 23 -5.28 -2.16 -15.89
CA THR A 23 -6.09 -1.40 -16.84
C THR A 23 -7.58 -1.76 -16.84
N THR A 24 -7.99 -2.82 -16.14
CA THR A 24 -9.40 -3.22 -16.03
C THR A 24 -10.11 -2.44 -14.94
N GLU A 25 -11.04 -1.56 -15.32
CA GLU A 25 -11.94 -0.85 -14.41
C GLU A 25 -12.78 -1.84 -13.56
N GLY A 26 -12.97 -1.51 -12.28
CA GLY A 26 -13.58 -2.35 -11.24
C GLY A 26 -12.75 -3.59 -10.85
N GLY A 27 -11.66 -3.89 -11.54
CA GLY A 27 -10.89 -5.13 -11.39
C GLY A 27 -9.88 -5.11 -10.25
N ALA A 28 -9.62 -6.27 -9.64
CA ALA A 28 -8.52 -6.41 -8.68
C ALA A 28 -7.17 -6.20 -9.36
N VAL A 29 -6.28 -5.41 -8.75
CA VAL A 29 -4.88 -5.37 -9.15
C VAL A 29 -4.15 -6.63 -8.69
N ASN A 30 -3.33 -7.19 -9.56
CA ASN A 30 -2.55 -8.37 -9.23
C ASN A 30 -1.44 -8.06 -8.23
N VAL A 31 -1.03 -9.12 -7.51
CA VAL A 31 0.13 -9.09 -6.61
C VAL A 31 1.40 -8.60 -7.29
N GLY A 32 1.64 -8.95 -8.57
CA GLY A 32 2.80 -8.49 -9.32
C GLY A 32 2.84 -6.97 -9.50
N ILE A 33 1.67 -6.31 -9.63
CA ILE A 33 1.59 -4.84 -9.68
C ILE A 33 1.94 -4.26 -8.33
N ILE A 34 1.42 -4.83 -7.24
CA ILE A 34 1.67 -4.32 -5.90
C ILE A 34 3.15 -4.48 -5.55
N ASP A 35 3.74 -5.64 -5.79
CA ASP A 35 5.14 -5.91 -5.51
C ASP A 35 6.09 -4.99 -6.30
N LEU A 36 5.79 -4.76 -7.58
CA LEU A 36 6.58 -3.85 -8.42
C LEU A 36 6.43 -2.39 -7.97
N TRP A 37 5.23 -1.98 -7.56
CA TRP A 37 4.99 -0.64 -7.03
C TRP A 37 5.75 -0.40 -5.73
N MET A 38 5.67 -1.32 -4.77
CA MET A 38 6.36 -1.20 -3.49
C MET A 38 7.87 -1.09 -3.69
N PHE A 39 8.43 -1.86 -4.63
CA PHE A 39 9.84 -1.74 -5.00
C PHE A 39 10.19 -0.37 -5.58
N LEU A 40 9.38 0.12 -6.51
CA LEU A 40 9.59 1.43 -7.13
C LEU A 40 9.50 2.57 -6.10
N LEU A 41 8.54 2.48 -5.18
CA LEU A 41 8.35 3.42 -4.09
C LEU A 41 9.54 3.41 -3.12
N TYR A 42 10.00 2.22 -2.71
CA TYR A 42 11.19 2.05 -1.88
C TYR A 42 12.43 2.66 -2.55
N ARG A 43 12.64 2.37 -3.84
CA ARG A 43 13.78 2.92 -4.59
C ARG A 43 13.74 4.45 -4.61
N ARG A 44 12.59 5.03 -4.97
CA ARG A 44 12.41 6.49 -5.04
C ARG A 44 12.67 7.18 -3.70
N PHE A 45 12.17 6.60 -2.62
CA PHE A 45 12.39 7.14 -1.28
C PHE A 45 13.83 6.97 -0.83
N SER A 46 14.43 5.81 -1.11
CA SER A 46 15.82 5.53 -0.74
C SER A 46 16.80 6.48 -1.43
N GLU A 47 16.55 6.83 -2.69
CA GLU A 47 17.30 7.84 -3.46
C GLU A 47 17.21 9.25 -2.85
N SER A 48 16.20 9.53 -2.02
CA SER A 48 16.02 10.83 -1.35
C SER A 48 16.58 10.92 0.06
N MET A 49 17.03 9.79 0.63
CA MET A 49 17.54 9.70 1.99
C MET A 49 19.06 9.62 2.03
N GLU A 50 19.68 10.22 3.04
CA GLU A 50 21.11 10.08 3.30
C GLU A 50 21.45 8.65 3.77
N GLU A 51 20.58 8.03 4.59
CA GLU A 51 20.77 6.67 5.15
C GLU A 51 19.51 5.79 4.97
N PRO A 52 19.26 5.28 3.77
CA PRO A 52 17.97 4.65 3.40
C PRO A 52 17.70 3.30 4.07
N GLN A 53 18.74 2.48 4.33
CA GLN A 53 18.58 1.15 4.92
C GLN A 53 18.23 1.16 6.40
N GLU A 54 18.46 2.27 7.09
CA GLU A 54 18.07 2.48 8.49
C GLU A 54 16.69 3.13 8.60
N THR A 55 16.17 3.66 7.49
CA THR A 55 15.02 4.57 7.51
C THR A 55 13.74 3.94 6.97
N ALA A 56 13.80 3.10 5.93
CA ALA A 56 12.59 2.56 5.31
C ALA A 56 12.69 1.12 4.81
N MET A 57 11.54 0.41 4.82
CA MET A 57 11.36 -0.85 4.12
C MET A 57 9.97 -0.91 3.49
N ALA A 58 9.89 -1.35 2.23
CA ALA A 58 8.65 -1.73 1.58
C ALA A 58 8.73 -3.20 1.16
N THR A 59 8.02 -4.07 1.87
CA THR A 59 8.07 -5.51 1.64
C THR A 59 6.70 -6.04 1.24
N TRP A 60 6.66 -7.19 0.56
CA TRP A 60 5.43 -7.94 0.29
C TRP A 60 5.53 -9.31 0.95
N VAL A 61 4.58 -9.66 1.81
CA VAL A 61 4.53 -10.99 2.44
C VAL A 61 3.66 -11.92 1.60
N PHE A 62 4.27 -12.97 1.06
CA PHE A 62 3.52 -14.07 0.44
C PHE A 62 3.02 -15.04 1.52
N ARG A 63 1.85 -15.64 1.26
CA ARG A 63 1.11 -16.58 2.13
C ARG A 63 1.85 -17.87 2.51
N ASN A 64 3.10 -18.07 2.07
CA ASN A 64 3.87 -19.31 2.19
C ASN A 64 5.26 -19.14 2.85
N GLY A 65 5.47 -18.10 3.68
CA GLY A 65 6.65 -18.01 4.54
C GLY A 65 8.00 -17.80 3.82
N THR A 66 7.98 -17.47 2.53
CA THR A 66 9.17 -17.07 1.77
C THR A 66 8.98 -15.67 1.22
N SER A 67 8.90 -14.69 2.12
CA SER A 67 9.41 -13.37 1.78
C SER A 67 10.92 -13.54 1.58
N ARG A 68 11.46 -13.10 0.44
CA ARG A 68 12.90 -12.91 0.32
C ARG A 68 13.26 -11.85 1.38
N GLN A 69 13.93 -12.32 2.44
CA GLN A 69 14.37 -11.56 3.60
C GLN A 69 13.23 -10.89 4.40
N PHE A 70 12.66 -11.66 5.34
CA PHE A 70 12.34 -11.06 6.63
C PHE A 70 13.64 -10.49 7.21
N ALA A 71 13.90 -9.21 7.00
CA ALA A 71 14.34 -8.45 8.16
C ALA A 71 13.05 -8.29 8.98
N THR A 72 12.93 -8.98 10.11
CA THR A 72 12.05 -8.50 11.18
C THR A 72 12.22 -7.00 11.19
N ALA A 73 11.16 -6.20 11.05
CA ALA A 73 11.34 -4.76 10.99
C ALA A 73 11.95 -4.33 12.33
N THR A 74 13.28 -4.25 12.36
CA THR A 74 14.05 -4.01 13.57
C THR A 74 13.55 -2.70 14.12
N SER A 75 13.60 -2.54 15.44
CA SER A 75 13.19 -1.28 16.07
C SER A 75 13.96 -0.06 15.52
N THR A 76 15.04 -0.29 14.78
CA THR A 76 15.85 0.73 14.11
C THR A 76 15.16 1.34 12.87
N LEU A 77 14.28 0.61 12.17
CA LEU A 77 13.58 1.16 11.00
C LEU A 77 12.52 2.17 11.44
N SER A 78 12.72 3.44 11.07
CA SER A 78 11.81 4.54 11.42
C SER A 78 10.50 4.47 10.63
N THR A 79 10.54 3.99 9.38
CA THR A 79 9.37 3.82 8.51
C THR A 79 9.32 2.42 7.92
N VAL A 80 8.14 1.81 7.88
CA VAL A 80 7.90 0.50 7.24
C VAL A 80 6.56 0.56 6.55
N LEU A 81 6.49 0.11 5.31
CA LEU A 81 5.25 -0.04 4.57
C LEU A 81 5.08 -1.49 4.17
N GLN A 82 3.95 -2.07 4.56
CA GLN A 82 3.70 -3.47 4.30
C GLN A 82 2.25 -3.67 3.86
N PRO A 83 1.99 -3.87 2.56
CA PRO A 83 0.73 -4.40 2.12
C PRO A 83 0.55 -5.84 2.63
N LEU A 84 -0.65 -6.18 3.10
CA LEU A 84 -0.97 -7.50 3.64
C LEU A 84 -2.21 -8.05 2.94
N ASN A 85 -2.23 -9.35 2.66
CA ASN A 85 -3.45 -10.04 2.25
C ASN A 85 -4.16 -10.58 3.50
N ASN A 86 -5.45 -10.31 3.64
CA ASN A 86 -6.21 -10.76 4.79
C ASN A 86 -6.61 -12.26 4.74
N GLY A 87 -6.21 -12.98 3.70
CA GLY A 87 -6.53 -14.39 3.47
C GLY A 87 -7.86 -14.65 2.76
N ALA A 88 -8.64 -13.61 2.46
CA ALA A 88 -9.94 -13.68 1.80
C ALA A 88 -9.99 -12.83 0.51
N GLY A 89 -8.85 -12.64 -0.15
CA GLY A 89 -8.77 -11.88 -1.40
C GLY A 89 -8.82 -10.35 -1.22
N HIS A 90 -8.63 -9.85 0.00
CA HIS A 90 -8.62 -8.43 0.31
C HIS A 90 -7.24 -7.96 0.79
N PHE A 91 -6.86 -6.75 0.39
CA PHE A 91 -5.60 -6.13 0.75
C PHE A 91 -5.79 -5.03 1.77
N VAL A 92 -4.89 -5.01 2.75
CA VAL A 92 -4.81 -4.00 3.82
C VAL A 92 -3.37 -3.52 3.92
N GLY A 93 -3.14 -2.41 4.61
CA GLY A 93 -1.80 -1.87 4.77
C GLY A 93 -1.41 -1.79 6.24
N ALA A 94 -0.21 -2.25 6.55
CA ALA A 94 0.44 -2.05 7.83
C ALA A 94 1.59 -1.07 7.65
N ILE A 95 1.67 -0.09 8.53
CA ILE A 95 2.60 1.02 8.42
C ILE A 95 3.28 1.23 9.76
N ARG A 96 4.60 1.32 9.78
CA ARG A 96 5.34 1.99 10.85
C ARG A 96 5.77 3.35 10.33
N HIS A 97 5.59 4.41 11.12
CA HIS A 97 6.14 5.72 10.81
C HIS A 97 6.50 6.43 12.12
N GLN A 98 7.76 6.81 12.25
CA GLN A 98 8.32 7.46 13.45
C GLN A 98 7.99 6.69 14.75
N GLY A 99 8.04 5.37 14.69
CA GLY A 99 7.77 4.47 15.83
C GLY A 99 6.29 4.19 16.11
N GLN A 100 5.36 4.93 15.50
CA GLN A 100 3.93 4.63 15.59
C GLN A 100 3.52 3.59 14.56
N LEU A 101 2.52 2.76 14.90
CA LEU A 101 1.99 1.72 14.03
C LEU A 101 0.59 2.09 13.57
N PHE A 102 0.37 2.05 12.27
CA PHE A 102 -0.89 2.35 11.63
C PHE A 102 -1.39 1.16 10.81
N TYR A 103 -2.70 1.08 10.70
CA TYR A 103 -3.40 0.08 9.91
C TYR A 103 -4.39 0.78 8.98
N VAL A 104 -4.34 0.47 7.69
CA VAL A 104 -5.25 1.01 6.67
C VAL A 104 -6.06 -0.13 6.06
N ASP A 105 -7.38 0.05 6.04
CA ASP A 105 -8.32 -0.90 5.44
C ASP A 105 -9.50 -0.13 4.85
N SER A 106 -9.62 -0.16 3.51
CA SER A 106 -10.68 0.51 2.75
C SER A 106 -12.07 -0.09 2.97
N LEU A 107 -12.19 -1.24 3.63
CA LEU A 107 -13.46 -1.82 4.10
C LEU A 107 -13.64 -1.66 5.62
N ASN A 108 -12.62 -1.17 6.32
CA ASN A 108 -12.57 -1.00 7.77
C ASN A 108 -13.00 -2.25 8.55
N LEU A 109 -12.58 -3.43 8.10
CA LEU A 109 -12.90 -4.69 8.74
C LEU A 109 -12.04 -4.89 10.00
N PRO A 110 -12.51 -5.62 11.01
CA PRO A 110 -11.69 -6.05 12.15
C PRO A 110 -10.41 -6.78 11.69
N ILE A 111 -9.31 -6.61 12.44
CA ILE A 111 -8.06 -7.34 12.16
C ILE A 111 -8.29 -8.82 12.42
N ASN A 112 -8.36 -9.60 11.33
CA ASN A 112 -8.55 -11.04 11.41
C ASN A 112 -7.25 -11.77 11.79
N GLU A 113 -7.36 -13.07 12.05
CA GLU A 113 -6.24 -13.90 12.50
C GLU A 113 -5.07 -13.97 11.50
N THR A 114 -5.35 -13.92 10.19
CA THR A 114 -4.30 -13.92 9.16
C THR A 114 -3.47 -12.64 9.23
N VAL A 115 -4.15 -11.49 9.29
CA VAL A 115 -3.49 -10.18 9.41
C VAL A 115 -2.76 -10.07 10.75
N ARG A 116 -3.39 -10.50 11.85
CA ARG A 116 -2.81 -10.50 13.20
C ARG A 116 -1.49 -11.25 13.24
N ARG A 117 -1.42 -12.44 12.64
CA ARG A 117 -0.17 -13.20 12.53
C ARG A 117 0.92 -12.43 11.80
N SER A 118 0.61 -11.87 10.63
CA SER A 118 1.58 -11.07 9.88
C SER A 118 2.04 -9.83 10.63
N LEU A 119 1.14 -9.13 11.32
CA LEU A 119 1.49 -7.98 12.16
C LEU A 119 2.42 -8.36 13.31
N ASN A 120 2.16 -9.50 13.97
CA ASN A 120 3.01 -10.01 15.04
C ASN A 120 4.39 -10.44 14.52
N GLU A 121 4.46 -11.03 13.32
CA GLU A 121 5.72 -11.36 12.65
C GLU A 121 6.54 -10.11 12.31
N LEU A 122 5.88 -9.02 11.89
CA LEU A 122 6.55 -7.77 11.48
C LEU A 122 7.02 -6.93 12.66
N PHE A 123 6.15 -6.74 13.65
CA PHE A 123 6.30 -5.70 14.68
C PHE A 123 6.29 -6.25 16.12
N GLY A 124 6.10 -7.56 16.28
CA GLY A 124 5.96 -8.24 17.56
C GLY A 124 4.52 -8.22 18.09
N PRO A 125 4.24 -9.03 19.13
CA PRO A 125 2.91 -9.14 19.74
C PRO A 125 2.59 -7.97 20.69
N ASN A 126 1.31 -7.83 21.04
CA ASN A 126 0.76 -6.86 21.99
C ASN A 126 1.06 -5.41 21.59
N ARG A 127 0.98 -5.13 20.30
CA ARG A 127 1.26 -3.82 19.74
C ARG A 127 -0.03 -3.06 19.52
N MET A 128 0.00 -1.76 19.78
CA MET A 128 -1.12 -0.86 19.54
C MET A 128 -1.04 -0.32 18.12
N TYR A 129 -2.13 -0.47 17.36
CA TYR A 129 -2.26 0.05 16.01
C TYR A 129 -3.34 1.13 15.98
N ILE A 130 -3.00 2.26 15.35
CA ILE A 130 -3.96 3.30 14.99
C ILE A 130 -4.56 2.91 13.65
N ARG A 131 -5.83 2.54 13.65
CA ARG A 131 -6.59 2.29 12.43
C ARG A 131 -6.97 3.62 11.82
N LEU A 132 -6.41 3.88 10.64
CA LEU A 132 -6.68 5.11 9.91
C LEU A 132 -8.03 4.99 9.21
N GLY A 133 -8.85 6.02 9.44
CA GLY A 133 -10.15 6.23 8.85
C GLY A 133 -10.04 6.68 7.41
N VAL A 134 -9.81 5.73 6.51
CA VAL A 134 -9.61 6.00 5.08
C VAL A 134 -10.94 6.06 4.33
N GLN A 135 -10.91 6.60 3.10
CA GLN A 135 -12.03 6.50 2.18
C GLN A 135 -12.45 5.04 1.99
N ARG A 136 -13.75 4.80 2.14
CA ARG A 136 -14.36 3.50 1.93
C ARG A 136 -14.35 3.15 0.44
N GLN A 137 -13.90 1.94 0.10
CA GLN A 137 -14.11 1.41 -1.25
C GLN A 137 -15.58 1.04 -1.46
N GLY A 138 -16.09 1.14 -2.68
CA GLY A 138 -17.45 0.68 -3.01
C GLY A 138 -17.68 -0.78 -2.58
N ALA A 139 -18.90 -1.12 -2.16
CA ALA A 139 -19.24 -2.44 -1.61
C ALA A 139 -18.93 -3.60 -2.56
N ASP A 140 -19.04 -3.37 -3.88
CA ASP A 140 -18.72 -4.34 -4.94
C ASP A 140 -17.33 -4.13 -5.56
N GLY A 141 -16.55 -3.18 -5.02
CA GLY A 141 -15.27 -2.76 -5.58
C GLY A 141 -14.12 -3.68 -5.19
N ASN A 142 -13.32 -4.12 -6.16
CA ASN A 142 -12.08 -4.87 -5.93
C ASN A 142 -10.84 -3.95 -5.84
N LEU A 143 -10.99 -2.81 -5.17
CA LEU A 143 -10.02 -1.70 -5.22
C LEU A 143 -9.04 -1.68 -4.05
N CYS A 144 -9.14 -2.63 -3.13
CA CYS A 144 -8.34 -2.68 -1.90
C CYS A 144 -6.84 -2.56 -2.14
N GLY A 145 -6.31 -3.25 -3.16
CA GLY A 145 -4.91 -3.13 -3.56
C GLY A 145 -4.54 -1.71 -3.98
N LEU A 146 -5.37 -1.05 -4.80
CA LEU A 146 -5.14 0.33 -5.21
C LEU A 146 -5.20 1.30 -4.02
N HIS A 147 -6.16 1.14 -3.11
CA HIS A 147 -6.22 1.96 -1.89
C HIS A 147 -4.94 1.80 -1.05
N VAL A 148 -4.43 0.58 -0.87
CA VAL A 148 -3.18 0.35 -0.13
C VAL A 148 -2.00 1.05 -0.80
N LEU A 149 -1.85 0.92 -2.13
CA LEU A 149 -0.79 1.60 -2.87
C LEU A 149 -0.87 3.11 -2.69
N ALA A 150 -2.09 3.65 -2.70
CA ALA A 150 -2.36 5.06 -2.59
C ALA A 150 -1.88 5.67 -1.28
N HIS A 151 -2.34 5.11 -0.16
CA HIS A 151 -1.97 5.61 1.17
C HIS A 151 -0.47 5.46 1.44
N MET A 152 0.12 4.35 1.01
CA MET A 152 1.56 4.14 1.20
C MET A 152 2.40 5.11 0.37
N THR A 153 1.96 5.44 -0.84
CA THR A 153 2.65 6.42 -1.69
C THR A 153 2.54 7.82 -1.12
N GLU A 154 1.34 8.23 -0.68
CA GLU A 154 1.17 9.53 -0.05
C GLU A 154 1.98 9.64 1.25
N LEU A 155 2.04 8.60 2.07
CA LEU A 155 2.85 8.66 3.28
C LEU A 155 4.35 8.81 3.00
N MET A 156 4.87 8.18 1.95
CA MET A 156 6.31 8.18 1.66
C MET A 156 6.76 9.38 0.86
N LEU A 157 5.95 9.79 -0.12
CA LEU A 157 6.35 10.81 -1.06
C LEU A 157 5.81 12.18 -0.66
N SER A 158 4.69 12.24 0.08
CA SER A 158 4.16 13.49 0.61
C SER A 158 4.76 13.75 2.00
N GLU A 159 5.07 15.00 2.32
CA GLU A 159 5.41 15.43 3.69
C GLU A 159 4.15 15.41 4.59
N SER A 160 3.29 14.43 4.37
CA SER A 160 1.97 14.32 4.96
C SER A 160 2.03 13.42 6.18
N THR A 161 1.41 13.88 7.26
CA THR A 161 1.16 13.05 8.43
C THR A 161 0.21 11.89 8.07
N PRO A 162 0.24 10.77 8.83
CA PRO A 162 -0.70 9.66 8.62
C PRO A 162 -2.18 10.08 8.60
N SER A 163 -2.57 11.08 9.39
CA SER A 163 -3.93 11.65 9.36
C SER A 163 -4.27 12.36 8.05
N GLN A 164 -3.30 13.06 7.45
CA GLN A 164 -3.49 13.70 6.13
C GLN A 164 -3.54 12.67 5.01
N VAL A 165 -2.74 11.60 5.13
CA VAL A 165 -2.78 10.47 4.20
C VAL A 165 -4.17 9.81 4.20
N ALA A 166 -4.78 9.64 5.38
CA ALA A 166 -6.13 9.09 5.52
C ALA A 166 -7.22 9.94 4.84
N ALA A 167 -7.01 11.26 4.71
CA ALA A 167 -7.93 12.19 4.05
C ALA A 167 -7.75 12.27 2.52
N THR A 168 -6.90 11.43 1.93
CA THR A 168 -6.68 11.40 0.49
C THR A 168 -7.92 10.85 -0.21
N ASN A 169 -8.45 11.58 -1.19
CA ASN A 169 -9.55 11.10 -2.03
C ASN A 169 -9.00 10.33 -3.23
N PHE A 170 -9.58 9.16 -3.45
CA PHE A 170 -9.23 8.23 -4.51
C PHE A 170 -10.29 8.23 -5.59
N ASP A 171 -9.84 8.48 -6.81
CA ASP A 171 -10.56 8.18 -8.04
C ASP A 171 -9.88 6.99 -8.72
N GLU A 172 -10.66 5.96 -9.04
CA GLU A 172 -10.11 4.72 -9.58
C GLU A 172 -9.39 4.94 -10.92
N GLY A 173 -9.99 5.69 -11.84
CA GLY A 173 -9.46 5.91 -13.19
C GLY A 173 -8.11 6.65 -13.13
N MET A 174 -8.05 7.71 -12.33
CA MET A 174 -6.83 8.47 -12.08
C MET A 174 -5.75 7.61 -11.41
N MET A 175 -6.11 6.82 -10.40
CA MET A 175 -5.20 5.94 -9.67
C MET A 175 -4.58 4.88 -10.59
N ARG A 176 -5.39 4.22 -11.42
CA ARG A 176 -4.91 3.20 -12.36
C ARG A 176 -3.98 3.78 -13.41
N GLU A 177 -4.37 4.89 -14.03
CA GLU A 177 -3.56 5.56 -15.04
C GLU A 177 -2.25 6.08 -14.44
N HIS A 178 -2.28 6.60 -13.21
CA HIS A 178 -1.09 7.03 -12.49
C HIS A 178 -0.12 5.88 -12.25
N VAL A 179 -0.60 4.76 -11.67
CA VAL A 179 0.23 3.57 -11.43
C VAL A 179 0.78 3.05 -12.76
N PHE A 180 -0.03 3.02 -13.81
CA PHE A 180 0.39 2.56 -15.13
C PHE A 180 1.55 3.41 -15.68
N ARG A 181 1.43 4.74 -15.63
CA ARG A 181 2.47 5.68 -16.10
C ARG A 181 3.73 5.57 -15.28
N CYS A 182 3.61 5.60 -13.95
CA CYS A 182 4.77 5.53 -13.05
C CYS A 182 5.54 4.21 -13.21
N LEU A 183 4.83 3.08 -13.37
CA LEU A 183 5.47 1.81 -13.69
C LEU A 183 6.15 1.84 -15.05
N ARG A 184 5.49 2.32 -16.11
CA ARG A 184 6.07 2.43 -17.45
C ARG A 184 7.31 3.33 -17.48
N ASP A 185 7.27 4.44 -16.76
CA ASP A 185 8.32 5.46 -16.72
C ASP A 185 9.42 5.12 -15.70
N HIS A 186 9.26 4.01 -14.95
CA HIS A 186 10.12 3.60 -13.85
C HIS A 186 10.34 4.71 -12.83
N GLU A 187 9.31 5.48 -12.50
CA GLU A 187 9.40 6.62 -11.58
C GLU A 187 8.15 6.71 -10.71
N ALA A 188 8.28 6.51 -9.39
CA ALA A 188 7.17 6.71 -8.46
C ALA A 188 6.96 8.21 -8.20
N ARG A 189 5.70 8.66 -8.32
CA ARG A 189 5.27 10.04 -8.07
C ARG A 189 4.10 10.05 -7.11
N ARG A 190 3.91 11.18 -6.39
CA ARG A 190 2.71 11.44 -5.56
C ARG A 190 1.45 11.23 -6.38
N PHE A 191 0.39 10.72 -5.75
CA PHE A 191 -0.87 10.57 -6.47
C PHE A 191 -1.48 11.94 -6.76
N PRO A 192 -2.11 12.12 -7.94
CA PRO A 192 -2.80 13.36 -8.25
C PRO A 192 -3.97 13.53 -7.27
N LYS A 193 -3.95 14.60 -6.50
CA LYS A 193 -5.04 14.95 -5.59
C LYS A 193 -6.18 15.52 -6.42
N LEU A 194 -7.39 15.02 -6.17
CA LEU A 194 -8.59 15.70 -6.63
C LEU A 194 -8.75 16.98 -5.81
N ASP A 195 -8.75 18.14 -6.48
CA ASP A 195 -9.36 19.33 -5.92
C ASP A 195 -10.85 19.04 -5.82
N ILE A 196 -11.32 18.71 -4.62
CA ILE A 196 -12.74 18.51 -4.38
C ILE A 196 -13.40 19.87 -4.57
N ASP A 197 -14.08 20.06 -5.70
CA ASP A 197 -15.05 21.13 -5.80
C ASP A 197 -16.12 20.87 -4.72
N SER A 198 -16.33 21.85 -3.84
CA SER A 198 -17.22 21.84 -2.67
C SER A 198 -18.70 21.45 -2.92
N ARG A 199 -19.05 21.10 -4.16
CA ARG A 199 -20.36 20.68 -4.65
C ARG A 199 -20.49 19.18 -4.89
N LEU A 200 -19.39 18.42 -4.81
CA LEU A 200 -19.41 16.96 -4.93
C LEU A 200 -19.70 16.32 -3.57
N VAL A 201 -20.53 15.27 -3.58
CA VAL A 201 -20.73 14.42 -2.40
C VAL A 201 -19.38 13.86 -1.99
N LEU A 202 -18.91 14.23 -0.80
CA LEU A 202 -17.63 13.76 -0.28
C LEU A 202 -17.66 12.24 -0.12
N PRO A 203 -16.60 11.53 -0.52
CA PRO A 203 -16.49 10.10 -0.25
C PRO A 203 -16.59 9.82 1.26
N GLU A 204 -17.34 8.78 1.63
CA GLU A 204 -17.43 8.36 3.03
C GLU A 204 -16.05 7.91 3.53
N HIS A 205 -15.59 8.55 4.61
CA HIS A 205 -14.40 8.15 5.35
C HIS A 205 -14.83 7.50 6.65
N PHE A 206 -14.11 6.47 7.06
CA PHE A 206 -14.29 5.91 8.39
C PHE A 206 -13.68 6.82 9.47
N PRO A 207 -14.12 6.75 10.73
CA PRO A 207 -13.40 7.37 11.82
C PRO A 207 -12.12 6.58 12.16
N ASN A 208 -11.11 7.28 12.68
CA ASN A 208 -9.94 6.62 13.26
C ASN A 208 -10.36 5.78 14.49
N SER A 209 -9.68 4.67 14.72
CA SER A 209 -9.84 3.84 15.92
C SER A 209 -8.52 3.23 16.36
N VAL A 210 -8.50 2.57 17.54
CA VAL A 210 -7.30 1.92 18.08
C VAL A 210 -7.60 0.45 18.31
N GLU A 211 -6.66 -0.42 17.91
CA GLU A 211 -6.76 -1.86 18.11
C GLU A 211 -5.43 -2.41 18.63
N VAL A 212 -5.50 -3.37 19.57
CA VAL A 212 -4.32 -4.06 20.11
C VAL A 212 -4.22 -5.44 19.47
N VAL A 213 -3.06 -5.72 18.88
CA VAL A 213 -2.80 -6.94 18.11
C VAL A 213 -1.84 -7.86 18.83
#